data_AF-A0A1B1AKN3-F1
#
_entry.id   AF-A0A1B1AKN3-F1
#
_cell.length_a   1.000
_cell.length_b   1.000
_cell.length_c   1.000
_cell.angle_alpha   90.00
_cell.angle_beta   90.00
_cell.angle_gamma   90.00
#
_symmetry.space_group_name_H-M   'P 1'
#
loop_
_entity.id
_entity.type
_entity.pdbx_description
1 polymer ?
#
loop_
_entity_poly.entity_id
_entity_poly.type
_entity_poly.pdbx_seq_one_letter_code
_entity_poly.pdbx_strand_id
1 'polypeptide(L)'
;MRVRLPRFLTDRRGLTAVTFALSLPVIVGSAGLGVEVGYWFFEERRLQTAADLAANAGAVVLRSGATRTDVVGAATEEAAENGYVPGTIVVNTPPTVGGHRDDHAVEVVLERNLERFFTGLFTEEPVTVRVRAVAAYENEQQACILALDTWANDAVIFIGNPTATFSGCVVMSNSLADDSITIAGSADVTAPCIVSAGGTAVSADLTLTSCAAPMEEMPQAQDPYANLAEPSTSGPCASLPGGNPHLPKTLNPGVYCGGLNLSGDFTLNSGVYVIDGGEFRINAGARVTGHNVMFFLTGGATVHFNGNAEIDLTAMTTGVYAGVLMYGDRDQANAENVFNGTAASNFTGALYFPSQEVTHNGNFSGANGCLRIVARSIDLRGDAGFGTDCTGTGLDTIEVPGSVRLVE
;
A
#
# COMPACT_ATOMS: atom_id res chain seq x y z
N MET A 1 56.38 74.70 29.03
CA MET A 1 56.32 73.23 29.21
C MET A 1 56.72 72.87 30.64
N ARG A 2 55.81 73.01 31.63
CA ARG A 2 56.00 72.56 33.02
C ARG A 2 54.69 72.83 33.77
N VAL A 3 53.81 71.83 33.83
CA VAL A 3 52.80 71.49 34.88
C VAL A 3 51.90 70.41 34.27
N ARG A 4 52.38 69.16 34.17
CA ARG A 4 51.53 67.97 33.89
C ARG A 4 52.00 66.66 34.56
N LEU A 5 53.11 66.66 35.31
CA LEU A 5 53.62 65.45 35.96
C LEU A 5 52.76 64.89 37.13
N PRO A 6 52.21 65.72 38.05
CA PRO A 6 51.47 65.16 39.20
C PRO A 6 50.09 64.59 38.84
N ARG A 7 49.51 65.01 37.71
CA ARG A 7 48.28 64.42 37.15
C ARG A 7 48.51 63.04 36.54
N PHE A 8 49.70 62.75 36.03
CA PHE A 8 50.05 61.45 35.46
C PHE A 8 50.29 60.38 36.54
N LEU A 9 50.89 60.79 37.68
CA LEU A 9 51.18 59.91 38.81
C LEU A 9 49.96 59.56 39.68
N THR A 10 48.85 60.29 39.54
CA THR A 10 47.57 60.03 40.20
C THR A 10 46.52 59.45 39.24
N ASP A 11 46.90 59.18 37.99
CA ASP A 11 45.97 58.75 36.96
C ASP A 11 45.64 57.24 37.08
N ARG A 12 44.49 56.93 37.67
CA ARG A 12 43.95 55.56 37.76
C ARG A 12 43.48 55.01 36.40
N ARG A 13 43.40 55.85 35.35
CA ARG A 13 42.95 55.44 34.00
C ARG A 13 43.95 54.52 33.29
N GLY A 14 45.24 54.61 33.65
CA GLY A 14 46.28 53.73 33.10
C GLY A 14 46.12 52.27 33.56
N LEU A 15 45.79 52.05 34.85
CA LEU A 15 45.54 50.71 35.38
C LEU A 15 44.28 50.10 34.77
N THR A 16 43.19 50.86 34.65
CA THR A 16 41.95 50.38 34.03
C THR A 16 42.13 50.03 32.55
N ALA A 17 42.97 50.77 31.82
CA ALA A 17 43.28 50.49 30.42
C ALA A 17 44.08 49.17 30.28
N VAL A 18 45.05 48.92 31.16
CA VAL A 18 45.84 47.68 31.16
C VAL A 18 44.97 46.47 31.55
N THR A 19 44.14 46.58 32.60
CA THR A 19 43.25 45.48 32.99
C THR A 19 42.20 45.19 31.92
N PHE A 20 41.67 46.22 31.26
CA PHE A 20 40.75 46.06 30.12
C PHE A 20 41.45 45.42 28.92
N ALA A 21 42.66 45.85 28.58
CA ALA A 21 43.43 45.27 27.49
C ALA A 21 43.77 43.78 27.72
N LEU A 22 44.02 43.39 28.97
CA LEU A 22 44.28 41.99 29.34
C LEU A 22 43.00 41.14 29.40
N SER A 23 41.84 41.72 29.75
CA SER A 23 40.57 40.98 29.78
C SER A 23 39.87 40.91 28.43
N LEU A 24 40.17 41.83 27.50
CA LEU A 24 39.54 41.92 26.20
C LEU A 24 39.67 40.63 25.36
N PRO A 25 40.83 39.95 25.26
CA PRO A 25 40.94 38.68 24.54
C PRO A 25 40.05 37.58 25.12
N VAL A 26 39.89 37.54 26.45
CA VAL A 26 39.02 36.56 27.11
C VAL A 26 37.56 36.82 26.76
N ILE A 27 37.12 38.08 26.82
CA ILE A 27 35.75 38.47 26.48
C ILE A 27 35.45 38.21 25.00
N VAL A 28 36.33 38.67 24.10
CA VAL A 28 36.16 38.48 22.65
C VAL A 28 36.22 37.01 22.29
N GLY A 29 37.14 36.24 22.89
CA GLY A 29 37.24 34.81 22.63
C GLY A 29 36.05 34.00 23.13
N SER A 30 35.50 34.37 24.28
CA SER A 30 34.28 33.74 24.81
C SER A 30 33.06 34.08 23.94
N ALA A 31 32.96 35.33 23.44
CA ALA A 31 31.90 35.73 22.53
C ALA A 31 32.01 35.04 21.16
N GLY A 32 33.22 34.94 20.61
CA GLY A 32 33.49 34.24 19.35
C GLY A 32 33.14 32.76 19.44
N LEU A 33 33.57 32.08 20.50
CA LEU A 33 33.19 30.69 20.77
C LEU A 33 31.67 30.53 20.89
N GLY A 34 31.00 31.44 21.60
CA GLY A 34 29.54 31.38 21.77
C GLY A 34 28.78 31.48 20.44
N VAL A 35 29.19 32.38 19.55
CA VAL A 35 28.59 32.52 18.20
C VAL A 35 28.85 31.27 17.36
N GLU A 36 30.08 30.77 17.40
CA GLU A 36 30.50 29.62 16.59
C GLU A 36 29.85 28.31 17.02
N VAL A 37 29.75 28.06 18.33
CA VAL A 37 28.97 26.93 18.88
C VAL A 37 27.50 27.06 18.49
N GLY A 38 26.94 28.27 18.53
CA GLY A 38 25.58 28.54 18.05
C GLY A 38 25.40 28.20 16.58
N TYR A 39 26.39 28.51 15.74
CA TYR A 39 26.41 28.13 14.32
C TYR A 39 26.48 26.61 14.12
N TRP A 40 27.33 25.89 14.87
CA TRP A 40 27.40 24.43 14.78
C TRP A 40 26.07 23.76 15.17
N PHE A 41 25.42 24.22 16.24
CA PHE A 41 24.09 23.72 16.62
C PHE A 41 23.03 24.03 15.56
N PHE A 42 23.12 25.18 14.89
CA PHE A 42 22.21 25.52 13.80
C PHE A 42 22.39 24.57 12.61
N GLU A 43 23.62 24.30 12.19
CA GLU A 43 23.92 23.35 11.11
C GLU A 43 23.55 21.91 11.49
N GLU A 44 23.77 21.49 12.75
CA GLU A 44 23.35 20.18 13.25
C GLU A 44 21.83 20.00 13.14
N ARG A 45 21.04 21.00 13.55
CA ARG A 45 19.58 20.94 13.40
C ARG A 45 19.13 20.87 11.95
N ARG A 46 19.77 21.67 11.09
CA ARG A 46 19.49 21.63 9.65
C ARG A 46 19.82 20.27 9.05
N LEU A 47 20.92 19.66 9.48
CA LEU A 47 21.33 18.33 9.04
C LEU A 47 20.37 17.25 9.56
N GLN A 48 19.91 17.36 10.81
CA GLN A 48 18.91 16.45 11.40
C GLN A 48 17.60 16.51 10.61
N THR A 49 17.10 17.71 10.26
CA THR A 49 15.89 17.84 9.44
C THR A 49 16.05 17.16 8.08
N ALA A 50 17.20 17.28 7.43
CA ALA A 50 17.47 16.58 6.17
C ALA A 50 17.52 15.05 6.35
N ALA A 51 18.09 14.56 7.46
CA ALA A 51 18.12 13.14 7.78
C ALA A 51 16.72 12.59 8.07
N ASP A 52 15.90 13.32 8.82
CA ASP A 52 14.51 12.96 9.17
C ASP A 52 13.65 12.82 7.90
N LEU A 53 13.71 13.82 7.00
CA LEU A 53 12.98 13.77 5.73
C LEU A 53 13.47 12.61 4.85
N ALA A 54 14.78 12.44 4.73
CA ALA A 54 15.37 11.34 3.96
C ALA A 54 15.00 9.96 4.51
N ALA A 55 15.00 9.77 5.82
CA ALA A 55 14.57 8.53 6.45
C ALA A 55 13.08 8.27 6.17
N ASN A 56 12.24 9.30 6.30
CA ASN A 56 10.82 9.20 5.99
C ASN A 56 10.56 8.80 4.53
N ALA A 57 11.20 9.48 3.57
CA ALA A 57 11.09 9.17 2.14
C ALA A 57 11.54 7.73 1.85
N GLY A 58 12.67 7.31 2.43
CA GLY A 58 13.14 5.93 2.32
C GLY A 58 12.12 4.92 2.88
N ALA A 59 11.53 5.18 4.04
CA ALA A 59 10.53 4.30 4.65
C ALA A 59 9.22 4.26 3.86
N VAL A 60 8.80 5.36 3.23
CA VAL A 60 7.66 5.40 2.30
C VAL A 60 7.88 4.47 1.11
N VAL A 61 9.08 4.48 0.52
CA VAL A 61 9.43 3.59 -0.58
C VAL A 61 9.56 2.15 -0.11
N LEU A 62 10.18 1.90 1.05
CA LEU A 62 10.34 0.56 1.63
C LEU A 62 8.97 -0.10 1.87
N ARG A 63 8.03 0.64 2.48
CA ARG A 63 6.65 0.20 2.72
C ARG A 63 5.93 -0.26 1.46
N SER A 64 6.28 0.29 0.29
CA SER A 64 5.66 -0.11 -0.98
C SER A 64 6.18 -1.46 -1.52
N GLY A 65 7.05 -2.17 -0.78
CA GLY A 65 7.67 -3.41 -1.25
C GLY A 65 8.77 -3.19 -2.30
N ALA A 66 9.24 -1.95 -2.47
CA ALA A 66 10.28 -1.61 -3.44
C ALA A 66 11.64 -2.19 -3.04
N THR A 67 12.58 -2.19 -3.99
CA THR A 67 13.90 -2.77 -3.75
C THR A 67 14.75 -1.86 -2.87
N ARG A 68 15.77 -2.43 -2.21
CA ARG A 68 16.74 -1.64 -1.43
C ARG A 68 17.39 -0.52 -2.26
N THR A 69 17.59 -0.73 -3.56
CA THR A 69 18.15 0.31 -4.44
C THR A 69 17.21 1.51 -4.59
N ASP A 70 15.90 1.27 -4.65
CA ASP A 70 14.90 2.34 -4.74
C ASP A 70 14.82 3.12 -3.42
N VAL A 71 14.87 2.41 -2.29
CA VAL A 71 14.91 3.01 -0.94
C VAL A 71 16.12 3.92 -0.77
N VAL A 72 17.31 3.44 -1.14
CA VAL A 72 18.54 4.24 -1.07
C VAL A 72 18.46 5.44 -2.03
N GLY A 73 17.91 5.25 -3.23
CA GLY A 73 17.70 6.31 -4.20
C GLY A 73 16.84 7.45 -3.65
N ALA A 74 15.64 7.12 -3.15
CA ALA A 74 14.70 8.10 -2.61
C ALA A 74 15.25 8.85 -1.38
N ALA A 75 15.87 8.14 -0.44
CA ALA A 75 16.49 8.78 0.72
C ALA A 75 17.65 9.71 0.33
N THR A 76 18.44 9.33 -0.68
CA THR A 76 19.56 10.13 -1.19
C THR A 76 19.07 11.40 -1.89
N GLU A 77 18.04 11.27 -2.72
CA GLU A 77 17.39 12.38 -3.43
C GLU A 77 16.78 13.38 -2.45
N GLU A 78 15.98 12.91 -1.50
CA GLU A 78 15.33 13.76 -0.49
C GLU A 78 16.36 14.51 0.38
N ALA A 79 17.45 13.85 0.81
CA ALA A 79 18.52 14.52 1.55
C ALA A 79 19.17 15.64 0.71
N ALA A 80 19.40 15.40 -0.58
CA ALA A 80 20.01 16.38 -1.48
C ALA A 80 19.09 17.59 -1.72
N GLU A 81 17.79 17.36 -1.94
CA GLU A 81 16.78 18.43 -2.06
C GLU A 81 16.72 19.30 -0.81
N ASN A 82 16.92 18.71 0.37
CA ASN A 82 16.99 19.43 1.64
C ASN A 82 18.38 20.00 1.98
N GLY A 83 19.26 20.10 0.97
CA GLY A 83 20.52 20.84 1.06
C GLY A 83 21.70 20.05 1.62
N TYR A 84 21.62 18.71 1.62
CA TYR A 84 22.78 17.84 1.88
C TYR A 84 23.60 17.60 0.60
N VAL A 85 24.24 18.66 0.10
CA VAL A 85 25.21 18.55 -1.01
C VAL A 85 26.40 19.48 -0.75
N PRO A 86 27.67 19.03 -0.91
CA PRO A 86 28.12 17.64 -1.12
C PRO A 86 28.25 16.84 0.19
N GLY A 87 28.13 15.52 0.15
CA GLY A 87 28.36 14.64 1.30
C GLY A 87 28.11 13.16 0.99
N THR A 88 28.66 12.27 1.82
CA THR A 88 28.35 10.83 1.76
C THR A 88 27.08 10.56 2.57
N ILE A 89 26.09 9.93 1.96
CA ILE A 89 24.86 9.49 2.65
C ILE A 89 24.99 8.00 2.94
N VAL A 90 24.72 7.60 4.18
CA VAL A 90 24.64 6.18 4.56
C VAL A 90 23.18 5.86 4.84
N VAL A 91 22.62 4.93 4.06
CA VAL A 91 21.25 4.45 4.20
C VAL A 91 21.27 2.96 4.51
N ASN A 92 20.63 2.57 5.61
CA ASN A 92 20.53 1.19 6.07
C ASN A 92 19.07 0.76 6.22
N THR A 93 18.72 -0.37 5.63
CA THR A 93 17.47 -1.09 5.88
C THR A 93 17.82 -2.58 5.94
N PRO A 94 17.73 -3.23 7.12
CA PRO A 94 17.33 -2.67 8.41
C PRO A 94 18.39 -1.72 9.03
N PRO A 95 18.01 -0.88 10.02
CA PRO A 95 18.95 -0.06 10.79
C PRO A 95 20.04 -0.86 11.51
N THR A 96 21.24 -0.28 11.60
CA THR A 96 22.41 -0.97 12.19
C THR A 96 22.51 -0.79 13.70
N VAL A 97 21.95 0.30 14.23
CA VAL A 97 21.87 0.62 15.65
C VAL A 97 20.44 1.01 16.07
N GLY A 98 20.20 1.21 17.36
CA GLY A 98 18.87 1.54 17.87
C GLY A 98 17.99 0.34 18.20
N GLY A 99 16.71 0.62 18.50
CA GLY A 99 15.68 -0.34 18.85
C GLY A 99 14.91 -0.90 17.65
N HIS A 100 14.84 -0.17 16.53
CA HIS A 100 14.11 -0.55 15.33
C HIS A 100 15.06 -1.18 14.30
N ARG A 101 15.55 -2.39 14.59
CA ARG A 101 16.50 -3.13 13.73
C ARG A 101 15.81 -4.20 12.88
N ASP A 102 14.54 -4.01 12.61
CA ASP A 102 13.68 -4.85 11.76
C ASP A 102 13.66 -4.35 10.32
N ASP A 103 13.10 -5.18 9.44
CA ASP A 103 12.95 -4.95 8.01
C ASP A 103 11.90 -3.88 7.65
N HIS A 104 11.23 -3.32 8.65
CA HIS A 104 10.21 -2.27 8.51
C HIS A 104 10.78 -0.86 8.69
N ALA A 105 12.11 -0.73 8.86
CA ALA A 105 12.76 0.53 9.18
C ALA A 105 13.88 0.91 8.21
N VAL A 106 14.08 2.23 8.07
CA VAL A 106 15.15 2.87 7.30
C VAL A 106 15.91 3.84 8.19
N GLU A 107 17.21 3.63 8.30
CA GLU A 107 18.16 4.51 8.99
C GLU A 107 18.93 5.34 7.98
N VAL A 108 18.95 6.65 8.18
CA VAL A 108 19.77 7.59 7.42
C VAL A 108 20.77 8.25 8.36
N VAL A 109 22.05 8.18 8.00
CA VAL A 109 23.14 8.85 8.72
C VAL A 109 23.80 9.84 7.78
N LEU A 110 23.82 11.11 8.20
CA LEU A 110 24.44 12.21 7.48
C LEU A 110 25.61 12.76 8.30
N GLU A 111 26.69 13.14 7.60
CA GLU A 111 27.90 13.67 8.22
C GLU A 111 28.41 14.89 7.46
N ARG A 112 28.70 15.96 8.19
CA ARG A 112 29.26 17.19 7.61
C ARG A 112 30.41 17.71 8.45
N ASN A 113 31.52 18.02 7.77
CA ASN A 113 32.63 18.74 8.38
C ASN A 113 32.37 20.25 8.28
N LEU A 114 32.27 20.90 9.43
CA LEU A 114 32.08 22.34 9.54
C LEU A 114 33.43 23.03 9.75
N GLU A 115 33.59 24.16 9.07
CA GLU A 115 34.73 25.03 9.27
C GLU A 115 34.70 25.69 10.64
N ARG A 116 35.90 25.98 11.15
CA ARG A 116 36.08 26.77 12.37
C ARG A 116 36.34 28.23 12.01
N PHE A 117 35.72 29.13 12.75
CA PHE A 117 35.95 30.57 12.64
C PHE A 117 36.94 31.03 13.72
N PHE A 118 36.45 31.43 14.89
CA PHE A 118 37.28 31.96 15.96
C PHE A 118 38.09 30.84 16.64
N THR A 119 37.52 29.64 16.78
CA THR A 119 38.20 28.50 17.37
C THR A 119 39.34 27.94 16.52
N GLY A 120 39.41 28.33 15.24
CA GLY A 120 40.52 28.03 14.34
C GLY A 120 41.88 28.53 14.84
N LEU A 121 41.89 29.55 15.72
CA LEU A 121 43.11 30.05 16.38
C LEU A 121 43.77 29.03 17.33
N PHE A 122 43.01 28.03 17.80
CA PHE A 122 43.49 27.04 18.77
C PHE A 122 43.70 25.64 18.14
N THR A 123 42.90 25.29 17.13
CA THR A 123 43.02 24.01 16.40
C THR A 123 42.48 24.17 14.97
N GLU A 124 43.12 23.50 14.02
CA GLU A 124 42.73 23.46 12.61
C GLU A 124 41.88 22.23 12.26
N GLU A 125 41.67 21.29 13.19
CA GLU A 125 40.84 20.11 12.94
C GLU A 125 39.36 20.51 12.76
N PRO A 126 38.68 20.09 11.68
CA PRO A 126 37.30 20.46 11.42
C PRO A 126 36.35 19.91 12.49
N VAL A 127 35.19 20.54 12.65
CA VAL A 127 34.14 20.02 13.52
C VAL A 127 33.24 19.10 12.71
N THR A 128 33.38 17.79 12.91
CA THR A 128 32.49 16.81 12.29
C THR A 128 31.18 16.74 13.05
N VAL A 129 30.09 17.11 12.39
CA VAL A 129 28.72 16.93 12.88
C VAL A 129 28.15 15.70 12.19
N ARG A 130 27.64 14.76 12.99
CA ARG A 130 26.99 13.54 12.50
C ARG A 130 25.61 13.43 13.13
N VAL A 131 24.60 13.27 12.29
CA VAL A 131 23.20 13.07 12.70
C VAL A 131 22.69 11.74 12.19
N ARG A 132 21.63 11.26 12.83
CA ARG A 132 20.97 10.01 12.51
C ARG A 132 19.47 10.19 12.65
N ALA A 133 18.73 9.64 11.71
CA ALA A 133 17.28 9.54 11.78
C ALA A 133 16.85 8.11 11.40
N VAL A 134 15.78 7.62 12.02
CA VAL A 134 15.12 6.38 11.63
C VAL A 134 13.64 6.62 11.42
N ALA A 135 13.13 6.17 10.28
CA ALA A 135 11.71 6.06 10.04
C ALA A 135 11.34 4.59 9.87
N ALA A 136 10.17 4.21 10.40
CA ALA A 136 9.62 2.88 10.26
C ALA A 136 8.17 2.98 9.80
N TYR A 137 7.66 1.91 9.20
CA TYR A 137 6.23 1.79 8.93
C TYR A 137 5.59 0.71 9.81
N GLU A 138 4.35 0.96 10.23
CA GLU A 138 3.61 0.12 11.17
C GLU A 138 2.16 -0.06 10.71
N ASN A 139 1.47 -1.06 11.28
CA ASN A 139 0.08 -1.40 10.96
C ASN A 139 -0.11 -1.88 9.52
N GLU A 140 0.81 -2.69 9.00
CA GLU A 140 0.51 -3.50 7.82
C GLU A 140 -0.69 -4.41 8.10
N GLN A 141 -1.60 -4.46 7.14
CA GLN A 141 -2.82 -5.26 7.23
C GLN A 141 -2.98 -6.06 5.94
N GLN A 142 -3.73 -7.15 6.01
CA GLN A 142 -4.09 -7.91 4.82
C GLN A 142 -5.49 -7.53 4.36
N ALA A 143 -5.66 -7.19 3.09
CA ALA A 143 -6.96 -6.95 2.49
C ALA A 143 -7.59 -8.27 2.01
N CYS A 144 -8.91 -8.37 2.18
CA CYS A 144 -9.72 -9.32 1.43
C CYS A 144 -10.34 -8.69 0.18
N ILE A 145 -10.52 -7.37 0.24
CA ILE A 145 -11.10 -6.55 -0.82
C ILE A 145 -10.19 -5.35 -1.03
N LEU A 146 -9.81 -5.10 -2.28
CA LEU A 146 -9.02 -3.97 -2.71
C LEU A 146 -9.64 -3.35 -3.96
N ALA A 147 -10.16 -2.12 -3.85
CA ALA A 147 -10.50 -1.30 -5.01
C ALA A 147 -9.26 -0.53 -5.49
N LEU A 148 -8.98 -0.60 -6.79
CA LEU A 148 -7.77 -0.05 -7.41
C LEU A 148 -7.98 1.34 -8.02
N ASP A 149 -9.22 1.77 -8.26
CA ASP A 149 -9.51 3.09 -8.85
C ASP A 149 -8.98 4.21 -7.93
N THR A 150 -8.27 5.17 -8.51
CA THR A 150 -7.63 6.27 -7.74
C THR A 150 -8.59 7.42 -7.47
N TRP A 151 -9.67 7.56 -8.23
CA TRP A 151 -10.53 8.76 -8.19
C TRP A 151 -12.04 8.46 -8.15
N ALA A 152 -12.43 7.18 -8.16
CA ALA A 152 -13.84 6.83 -8.11
C ALA A 152 -14.47 7.20 -6.75
N ASN A 153 -15.57 7.93 -6.80
CA ASN A 153 -16.53 7.93 -5.69
C ASN A 153 -17.09 6.51 -5.57
N ASP A 154 -17.44 6.08 -4.35
CA ASP A 154 -18.01 4.75 -4.10
C ASP A 154 -17.12 3.61 -4.65
N ALA A 155 -15.78 3.78 -4.62
CA ALA A 155 -14.85 2.77 -5.16
C ALA A 155 -15.05 1.40 -4.50
N VAL A 156 -15.41 1.38 -3.22
CA VAL A 156 -16.09 0.24 -2.59
C VAL A 156 -17.42 0.71 -2.00
N ILE A 157 -18.52 0.07 -2.37
CA ILE A 157 -19.84 0.37 -1.82
C ILE A 157 -20.51 -0.88 -1.25
N PHE A 158 -21.05 -0.73 -0.04
CA PHE A 158 -21.98 -1.67 0.59
C PHE A 158 -23.35 -0.99 0.65
N ILE A 159 -24.31 -1.48 -0.13
CA ILE A 159 -25.63 -0.84 -0.24
C ILE A 159 -26.76 -1.88 -0.32
N GLY A 160 -27.95 -1.47 0.12
CA GLY A 160 -29.12 -2.34 0.20
C GLY A 160 -29.25 -2.89 1.61
N ASN A 161 -29.08 -4.20 1.76
CA ASN A 161 -29.16 -4.88 3.06
C ASN A 161 -28.18 -6.06 3.21
N PRO A 162 -26.92 -5.97 2.73
CA PRO A 162 -25.96 -7.06 2.88
C PRO A 162 -25.49 -7.21 4.32
N THR A 163 -25.29 -8.45 4.76
CA THR A 163 -24.45 -8.78 5.92
C THR A 163 -23.07 -9.22 5.43
N ALA A 164 -22.04 -8.41 5.67
CA ALA A 164 -20.67 -8.67 5.24
C ALA A 164 -19.73 -8.84 6.46
N THR A 165 -19.13 -10.02 6.61
CA THR A 165 -18.19 -10.30 7.71
C THR A 165 -16.78 -10.56 7.19
N PHE A 166 -15.81 -9.83 7.71
CA PHE A 166 -14.38 -9.99 7.42
C PHE A 166 -13.65 -10.51 8.65
N SER A 167 -12.89 -11.60 8.50
CA SER A 167 -12.14 -12.24 9.58
C SER A 167 -10.63 -12.22 9.28
N GLY A 168 -9.91 -11.41 10.05
CA GLY A 168 -8.45 -11.26 9.94
C GLY A 168 -7.95 -10.43 8.75
N CYS A 169 -8.85 -9.91 7.90
CA CYS A 169 -8.52 -9.05 6.77
C CYS A 169 -9.41 -7.81 6.72
N VAL A 170 -8.95 -6.77 6.04
CA VAL A 170 -9.64 -5.47 5.91
C VAL A 170 -10.25 -5.27 4.54
N VAL A 171 -11.07 -4.22 4.43
CA VAL A 171 -11.49 -3.63 3.17
C VAL A 171 -10.57 -2.45 2.89
N MET A 172 -10.00 -2.40 1.69
CA MET A 172 -9.14 -1.31 1.24
C MET A 172 -9.67 -0.67 -0.05
N SER A 173 -9.58 0.65 -0.15
CA SER A 173 -9.80 1.40 -1.37
C SER A 173 -8.65 2.36 -1.65
N ASN A 174 -8.15 2.33 -2.89
CA ASN A 174 -7.15 3.26 -3.38
C ASN A 174 -7.73 4.61 -3.80
N SER A 175 -9.06 4.80 -3.80
CA SER A 175 -9.63 6.06 -4.25
C SER A 175 -9.39 7.18 -3.24
N LEU A 176 -9.01 8.36 -3.76
CA LEU A 176 -8.78 9.60 -3.03
C LEU A 176 -10.06 10.44 -2.87
N ALA A 177 -11.22 9.93 -3.29
CA ALA A 177 -12.51 10.60 -3.10
C ALA A 177 -12.92 10.67 -1.62
N ASP A 178 -13.70 11.70 -1.27
CA ASP A 178 -14.24 11.86 0.09
C ASP A 178 -15.16 10.69 0.50
N ASP A 179 -15.82 10.06 -0.48
CA ASP A 179 -16.69 8.89 -0.36
C ASP A 179 -16.07 7.65 -1.04
N SER A 180 -14.76 7.47 -0.89
CA SER A 180 -14.02 6.33 -1.47
C SER A 180 -14.55 4.97 -1.02
N ILE A 181 -14.98 4.85 0.25
CA ILE A 181 -15.73 3.68 0.74
C ILE A 181 -17.05 4.14 1.33
N THR A 182 -18.16 3.57 0.83
CA THR A 182 -19.52 3.89 1.28
C THR A 182 -20.19 2.68 1.91
N ILE A 183 -20.79 2.86 3.09
CA ILE A 183 -21.60 1.86 3.79
C ILE A 183 -22.96 2.48 4.09
N ALA A 184 -23.98 2.10 3.31
CA ALA A 184 -25.27 2.78 3.28
C ALA A 184 -26.48 1.82 3.23
N GLY A 185 -27.68 2.39 3.35
CA GLY A 185 -28.94 1.64 3.40
C GLY A 185 -29.12 0.93 4.74
N SER A 186 -29.30 -0.39 4.68
CA SER A 186 -29.42 -1.29 5.84
C SER A 186 -28.31 -2.34 5.84
N ALA A 187 -27.13 -2.00 5.30
CA ALA A 187 -25.95 -2.86 5.36
C ALA A 187 -25.48 -3.05 6.82
N ASP A 188 -24.98 -4.26 7.12
CA ASP A 188 -24.32 -4.62 8.37
C ASP A 188 -22.93 -5.16 8.03
N VAL A 189 -21.90 -4.37 8.31
CA VAL A 189 -20.51 -4.69 7.98
C VAL A 189 -19.70 -4.89 9.26
N THR A 190 -19.06 -6.05 9.40
CA THR A 190 -18.12 -6.34 10.49
C THR A 190 -16.73 -6.61 9.94
N ALA A 191 -15.72 -5.85 10.35
CA ALA A 191 -14.34 -6.02 9.91
C ALA A 191 -13.31 -5.71 11.03
N PRO A 192 -12.06 -6.18 10.93
CA PRO A 192 -10.96 -5.71 11.77
C PRO A 192 -10.75 -4.21 11.64
N CYS A 193 -10.67 -3.72 10.40
CA CYS A 193 -10.66 -2.30 10.07
C CYS A 193 -11.18 -2.05 8.66
N ILE A 194 -11.45 -0.79 8.36
CA ILE A 194 -11.69 -0.26 7.00
C ILE A 194 -10.55 0.71 6.72
N VAL A 195 -9.92 0.60 5.56
CA VAL A 195 -8.77 1.41 5.16
C VAL A 195 -9.09 2.10 3.83
N SER A 196 -8.86 3.40 3.74
CA SER A 196 -9.16 4.20 2.55
C SER A 196 -8.05 5.20 2.30
N ALA A 197 -7.67 5.36 1.03
CA ALA A 197 -6.74 6.42 0.64
C ALA A 197 -7.38 7.82 0.70
N GLY A 198 -8.70 7.89 0.48
CA GLY A 198 -9.53 9.07 0.65
C GLY A 198 -10.33 8.98 1.95
N GLY A 199 -11.61 9.37 1.88
CA GLY A 199 -12.54 9.32 3.00
C GLY A 199 -13.45 8.09 3.03
N THR A 200 -14.31 8.01 4.05
CA THR A 200 -15.38 7.02 4.17
C THR A 200 -16.73 7.69 4.46
N ALA A 201 -17.79 7.17 3.83
CA ALA A 201 -19.17 7.63 4.02
C ALA A 201 -20.01 6.51 4.66
N VAL A 202 -20.11 6.52 5.99
CA VAL A 202 -20.83 5.49 6.76
C VAL A 202 -22.15 6.03 7.27
N SER A 203 -23.26 5.48 6.78
CA SER A 203 -24.63 5.80 7.21
C SER A 203 -25.46 4.58 7.62
N ALA A 204 -24.84 3.40 7.71
CA ALA A 204 -25.44 2.13 8.17
C ALA A 204 -24.56 1.46 9.24
N ASP A 205 -24.85 0.22 9.60
CA ASP A 205 -24.17 -0.47 10.70
C ASP A 205 -22.75 -0.91 10.30
N LEU A 206 -21.76 -0.44 11.08
CA LEU A 206 -20.34 -0.79 10.94
C LEU A 206 -19.76 -1.19 12.29
N THR A 207 -19.24 -2.40 12.39
CA THR A 207 -18.54 -2.92 13.57
C THR A 207 -17.06 -3.13 13.26
N LEU A 208 -16.20 -2.36 13.92
CA LEU A 208 -14.74 -2.48 13.82
C LEU A 208 -14.18 -3.23 15.03
N THR A 209 -13.40 -4.29 14.79
CA THR A 209 -12.91 -5.18 15.87
C THR A 209 -11.46 -4.95 16.26
N SER A 210 -10.66 -4.30 15.41
CA SER A 210 -9.21 -4.09 15.62
C SER A 210 -8.77 -2.62 15.52
N CYS A 211 -9.65 -1.71 15.12
CA CYS A 211 -9.40 -0.27 15.09
C CYS A 211 -10.57 0.53 15.65
N ALA A 212 -10.32 1.77 16.09
CA ALA A 212 -11.33 2.61 16.74
C ALA A 212 -12.27 3.34 15.75
N ALA A 213 -11.79 3.59 14.53
CA ALA A 213 -12.49 4.24 13.43
C ALA A 213 -11.85 3.80 12.10
N PRO A 214 -12.51 3.98 10.94
CA PRO A 214 -11.88 3.79 9.64
C PRO A 214 -10.56 4.57 9.53
N MET A 215 -9.57 3.95 8.90
CA MET A 215 -8.27 4.55 8.64
C MET A 215 -8.31 5.25 7.27
N GLU A 216 -8.57 6.55 7.29
CA GLU A 216 -8.63 7.43 6.13
C GLU A 216 -7.27 8.08 5.84
N GLU A 217 -7.13 8.70 4.68
CA GLU A 217 -5.89 9.36 4.21
C GLU A 217 -4.67 8.43 4.21
N MET A 218 -4.92 7.13 4.02
CA MET A 218 -3.87 6.12 3.98
C MET A 218 -3.19 6.11 2.60
N PRO A 219 -1.97 5.58 2.50
CA PRO A 219 -1.33 5.39 1.21
C PRO A 219 -2.13 4.38 0.36
N GLN A 220 -2.10 4.56 -0.96
CA GLN A 220 -2.66 3.57 -1.88
C GLN A 220 -1.86 2.26 -1.83
N ALA A 221 -2.57 1.15 -1.78
CA ALA A 221 -1.98 -0.18 -1.91
C ALA A 221 -1.55 -0.44 -3.36
N GLN A 222 -0.49 -1.21 -3.54
CA GLN A 222 -0.12 -1.67 -4.88
C GLN A 222 -1.08 -2.76 -5.36
N ASP A 223 -1.24 -2.87 -6.69
CA ASP A 223 -1.97 -3.99 -7.27
C ASP A 223 -1.13 -5.28 -7.10
N PRO A 224 -1.59 -6.26 -6.28
CA PRO A 224 -0.84 -7.48 -6.01
C PRO A 224 -0.62 -8.35 -7.26
N TYR A 225 -1.46 -8.17 -8.29
CA TYR A 225 -1.39 -8.94 -9.53
C TYR A 225 -0.85 -8.13 -10.69
N ALA A 226 -0.29 -6.92 -10.49
CA ALA A 226 0.22 -6.04 -11.57
C ALA A 226 1.26 -6.71 -12.49
N ASN A 227 2.06 -7.63 -11.94
CA ASN A 227 3.10 -8.36 -12.67
C ASN A 227 2.63 -9.71 -13.24
N LEU A 228 1.38 -10.11 -12.98
CA LEU A 228 0.82 -11.36 -13.50
C LEU A 228 0.59 -11.25 -15.00
N ALA A 229 1.31 -12.04 -15.80
CA ALA A 229 1.15 -12.02 -17.25
C ALA A 229 -0.26 -12.51 -17.66
N GLU A 230 -0.85 -11.90 -18.69
CA GLU A 230 -2.13 -12.36 -19.23
C GLU A 230 -1.99 -13.70 -19.98
N PRO A 231 -2.98 -14.61 -19.89
CA PRO A 231 -2.99 -15.84 -20.69
C PRO A 231 -3.02 -15.57 -22.20
N SER A 232 -2.38 -16.44 -22.97
CA SER A 232 -2.43 -16.37 -24.42
C SER A 232 -3.85 -16.61 -24.94
N THR A 233 -4.32 -15.72 -25.82
CA THR A 233 -5.58 -15.88 -26.57
C THR A 233 -5.42 -16.69 -27.87
N SER A 234 -4.21 -17.17 -28.16
CA SER A 234 -3.92 -17.91 -29.38
C SER A 234 -4.50 -19.33 -29.36
N GLY A 235 -5.44 -19.63 -30.24
CA GLY A 235 -5.97 -20.98 -30.44
C GLY A 235 -7.26 -20.99 -31.26
N PRO A 236 -7.71 -22.16 -31.73
CA PRO A 236 -9.03 -22.28 -32.32
C PRO A 236 -10.11 -22.11 -31.23
N CYS A 237 -11.20 -21.43 -31.58
CA CYS A 237 -12.38 -21.34 -30.72
C CYS A 237 -12.94 -22.73 -30.42
N ALA A 238 -13.00 -23.07 -29.14
CA ALA A 238 -13.63 -24.25 -28.61
C ALA A 238 -15.16 -24.09 -28.67
N SER A 239 -15.83 -25.22 -28.88
CA SER A 239 -17.29 -25.29 -28.87
C SER A 239 -17.78 -25.97 -27.60
N LEU A 240 -18.93 -25.52 -27.10
CA LEU A 240 -19.62 -26.20 -26.01
C LEU A 240 -19.96 -27.65 -26.38
N PRO A 241 -19.90 -28.59 -25.43
CA PRO A 241 -20.32 -29.96 -25.66
C PRO A 241 -21.81 -30.04 -26.03
N GLY A 242 -22.07 -30.64 -27.20
CA GLY A 242 -23.43 -30.97 -27.65
C GLY A 242 -24.07 -32.09 -26.83
N GLY A 243 -25.30 -32.47 -27.18
CA GLY A 243 -26.03 -33.58 -26.55
C GLY A 243 -27.22 -33.14 -25.71
N ASN A 244 -27.80 -34.09 -24.98
CA ASN A 244 -29.03 -33.88 -24.20
C ASN A 244 -28.84 -32.78 -23.13
N PRO A 245 -29.66 -31.71 -23.12
CA PRO A 245 -29.59 -30.64 -22.13
C PRO A 245 -29.83 -31.07 -20.68
N HIS A 246 -30.38 -32.26 -20.44
CA HIS A 246 -30.71 -32.77 -19.10
C HIS A 246 -29.66 -33.72 -18.53
N LEU A 247 -28.57 -33.97 -19.26
CA LEU A 247 -27.46 -34.79 -18.77
C LEU A 247 -26.29 -33.89 -18.37
N PRO A 248 -25.54 -34.24 -17.31
CA PRO A 248 -24.31 -33.56 -16.96
C PRO A 248 -23.31 -33.57 -18.11
N LYS A 249 -22.64 -32.44 -18.32
CA LYS A 249 -21.66 -32.22 -19.38
C LYS A 249 -20.29 -31.94 -18.79
N THR A 250 -19.25 -32.36 -19.50
CA THR A 250 -17.87 -32.00 -19.14
C THR A 250 -17.35 -30.94 -20.09
N LEU A 251 -16.80 -29.86 -19.54
CA LEU A 251 -16.16 -28.80 -20.30
C LEU A 251 -14.64 -28.89 -20.17
N ASN A 252 -13.92 -28.69 -21.27
CA ASN A 252 -12.46 -28.73 -21.30
C ASN A 252 -11.88 -27.30 -21.32
N PRO A 253 -10.66 -27.08 -20.77
CA PRO A 253 -9.93 -25.83 -20.94
C PRO A 253 -9.73 -25.49 -22.42
N GLY A 254 -9.71 -24.20 -22.73
CA GLY A 254 -9.59 -23.71 -24.11
C GLY A 254 -10.05 -22.27 -24.27
N VAL A 255 -10.02 -21.79 -25.52
CA VAL A 255 -10.47 -20.44 -25.91
C VAL A 255 -11.93 -20.50 -26.36
N TYR A 256 -12.82 -19.74 -25.74
CA TYR A 256 -14.25 -19.66 -26.04
C TYR A 256 -14.57 -18.28 -26.61
N CYS A 257 -14.75 -18.22 -27.93
CA CYS A 257 -14.97 -16.97 -28.64
C CYS A 257 -16.47 -16.61 -28.69
N GLY A 258 -16.80 -15.35 -28.42
CA GLY A 258 -18.19 -14.85 -28.40
C GLY A 258 -18.96 -15.19 -27.13
N GLY A 259 -18.27 -15.58 -26.07
CA GLY A 259 -18.83 -15.86 -24.76
C GLY A 259 -18.91 -17.35 -24.41
N LEU A 260 -19.29 -17.61 -23.17
CA LEU A 260 -19.46 -18.95 -22.62
C LEU A 260 -20.79 -19.03 -21.88
N ASN A 261 -21.79 -19.66 -22.48
CA ASN A 261 -23.15 -19.70 -21.93
C ASN A 261 -23.52 -21.11 -21.42
N LEU A 262 -23.52 -21.29 -20.10
CA LEU A 262 -23.76 -22.57 -19.44
C LEU A 262 -25.20 -22.69 -18.93
N SER A 263 -25.93 -23.67 -19.45
CA SER A 263 -27.29 -24.04 -19.02
C SER A 263 -27.35 -25.52 -18.68
N GLY A 264 -27.66 -25.84 -17.41
CA GLY A 264 -27.66 -27.21 -16.88
C GLY A 264 -26.40 -27.56 -16.10
N ASP A 265 -26.13 -28.85 -15.95
CA ASP A 265 -25.04 -29.34 -15.11
C ASP A 265 -23.73 -29.43 -15.90
N PHE A 266 -22.70 -28.72 -15.44
CA PHE A 266 -21.37 -28.73 -16.04
C PHE A 266 -20.28 -29.07 -15.01
N THR A 267 -19.39 -29.98 -15.38
CA THR A 267 -18.13 -30.24 -14.67
C THR A 267 -16.96 -29.80 -15.54
N LEU A 268 -16.15 -28.87 -15.02
CA LEU A 268 -15.01 -28.29 -15.71
C LEU A 268 -13.76 -29.08 -15.34
N ASN A 269 -13.04 -29.53 -16.36
CA ASN A 269 -11.71 -30.09 -16.15
C ASN A 269 -10.74 -28.99 -15.75
N SER A 270 -9.72 -29.33 -14.95
CA SER A 270 -8.70 -28.38 -14.50
C SER A 270 -7.96 -27.74 -15.68
N GLY A 271 -7.72 -26.42 -15.59
CA GLY A 271 -6.99 -25.66 -16.61
C GLY A 271 -7.52 -24.25 -16.83
N VAL A 272 -6.95 -23.57 -17.83
CA VAL A 272 -7.26 -22.18 -18.16
C VAL A 272 -8.38 -22.12 -19.20
N TYR A 273 -9.42 -21.35 -18.90
CA TYR A 273 -10.54 -21.06 -19.77
C TYR A 273 -10.42 -19.59 -20.20
N VAL A 274 -10.18 -19.36 -21.48
CA VAL A 274 -10.11 -18.00 -22.04
C VAL A 274 -11.47 -17.70 -22.67
N ILE A 275 -12.12 -16.61 -22.27
CA ILE A 275 -13.36 -16.11 -22.84
C ILE A 275 -13.02 -14.84 -23.62
N ASP A 276 -13.14 -14.91 -24.94
CA ASP A 276 -12.78 -13.83 -25.86
C ASP A 276 -14.07 -13.23 -26.47
N GLY A 277 -14.49 -12.10 -25.92
CA GLY A 277 -15.75 -11.41 -26.21
C GLY A 277 -17.00 -12.08 -25.63
N GLY A 278 -18.14 -11.39 -25.70
CA GLY A 278 -19.44 -11.89 -25.24
C GLY A 278 -19.61 -11.92 -23.71
N GLU A 279 -20.42 -12.85 -23.20
CA GLU A 279 -20.64 -13.03 -21.76
C GLU A 279 -20.19 -14.43 -21.31
N PHE A 280 -19.45 -14.52 -20.20
CA PHE A 280 -19.39 -15.75 -19.40
C PHE A 280 -20.64 -15.81 -18.51
N ARG A 281 -21.63 -16.54 -19.00
CA ARG A 281 -22.96 -16.64 -18.41
C ARG A 281 -23.20 -18.02 -17.81
N ILE A 282 -23.63 -18.04 -16.55
CA ILE A 282 -24.19 -19.23 -15.90
C ILE A 282 -25.66 -18.97 -15.63
N ASN A 283 -26.53 -19.78 -16.24
CA ASN A 283 -27.97 -19.57 -16.18
C ASN A 283 -28.59 -20.05 -14.88
N ALA A 284 -29.78 -19.52 -14.63
CA ALA A 284 -30.64 -19.90 -13.54
C ALA A 284 -30.82 -21.43 -13.44
N GLY A 285 -30.58 -22.00 -12.27
CA GLY A 285 -30.73 -23.44 -12.01
C GLY A 285 -29.62 -24.33 -12.60
N ALA A 286 -28.57 -23.75 -13.17
CA ALA A 286 -27.38 -24.51 -13.56
C ALA A 286 -26.54 -24.89 -12.34
N ARG A 287 -25.92 -26.08 -12.38
CA ARG A 287 -24.90 -26.51 -11.42
C ARG A 287 -23.55 -26.58 -12.12
N VAL A 288 -22.59 -25.76 -11.71
CA VAL A 288 -21.28 -25.69 -12.36
C VAL A 288 -20.21 -25.99 -11.33
N THR A 289 -19.45 -27.07 -11.54
CA THR A 289 -18.35 -27.49 -10.67
C THR A 289 -17.02 -27.45 -11.42
N GLY A 290 -15.97 -26.93 -10.81
CA GLY A 290 -14.65 -26.85 -11.43
C GLY A 290 -13.56 -26.67 -10.38
N HIS A 291 -12.54 -27.53 -10.42
CA HIS A 291 -11.42 -27.46 -9.48
C HIS A 291 -10.10 -27.26 -10.21
N ASN A 292 -9.24 -26.41 -9.64
CA ASN A 292 -8.00 -25.96 -10.28
C ASN A 292 -8.27 -25.35 -11.66
N VAL A 293 -9.19 -24.40 -11.70
CA VAL A 293 -9.57 -23.66 -12.91
C VAL A 293 -9.18 -22.20 -12.79
N MET A 294 -8.97 -21.56 -13.93
CA MET A 294 -8.80 -20.10 -14.02
C MET A 294 -9.55 -19.62 -15.25
N PHE A 295 -10.28 -18.51 -15.12
CA PHE A 295 -11.02 -17.88 -16.20
C PHE A 295 -10.36 -16.54 -16.56
N PHE A 296 -9.98 -16.38 -17.82
CA PHE A 296 -9.49 -15.12 -18.36
C PHE A 296 -10.53 -14.50 -19.27
N LEU A 297 -10.95 -13.26 -18.99
CA LEU A 297 -11.95 -12.53 -19.76
C LEU A 297 -11.27 -11.41 -20.54
N THR A 298 -11.37 -11.45 -21.87
CA THR A 298 -10.74 -10.49 -22.79
C THR A 298 -11.66 -10.20 -23.97
N GLY A 299 -11.27 -9.30 -24.87
CA GLY A 299 -12.03 -8.99 -26.07
C GLY A 299 -13.40 -8.35 -25.79
N GLY A 300 -13.57 -7.71 -24.63
CA GLY A 300 -14.86 -7.16 -24.20
C GLY A 300 -15.74 -8.16 -23.43
N ALA A 301 -15.21 -9.32 -23.02
CA ALA A 301 -15.96 -10.32 -22.28
C ALA A 301 -16.31 -9.84 -20.86
N THR A 302 -17.51 -10.18 -20.38
CA THR A 302 -17.96 -9.90 -19.00
C THR A 302 -18.50 -11.15 -18.32
N VAL A 303 -18.51 -11.15 -16.98
CA VAL A 303 -19.17 -12.19 -16.18
C VAL A 303 -20.63 -11.80 -15.91
N HIS A 304 -21.55 -12.76 -16.08
CA HIS A 304 -22.92 -12.58 -15.63
C HIS A 304 -23.53 -13.91 -15.13
N PHE A 305 -23.56 -14.08 -13.81
CA PHE A 305 -24.18 -15.25 -13.18
C PHE A 305 -25.58 -14.93 -12.68
N ASN A 306 -26.51 -15.88 -12.83
CA ASN A 306 -27.88 -15.72 -12.38
C ASN A 306 -28.07 -16.29 -10.96
N GLY A 307 -28.90 -15.65 -10.14
CA GLY A 307 -28.88 -15.84 -8.67
C GLY A 307 -29.38 -17.18 -8.10
N ASN A 308 -29.94 -18.07 -8.91
CA ASN A 308 -30.31 -19.43 -8.50
C ASN A 308 -29.41 -20.50 -9.13
N ALA A 309 -28.23 -20.14 -9.62
CA ALA A 309 -27.19 -21.11 -9.96
C ALA A 309 -26.48 -21.62 -8.69
N GLU A 310 -25.96 -22.84 -8.76
CA GLU A 310 -25.09 -23.44 -7.74
C GLU A 310 -23.71 -23.62 -8.36
N ILE A 311 -22.75 -22.80 -7.94
CA ILE A 311 -21.44 -22.71 -8.56
C ILE A 311 -20.40 -23.09 -7.52
N ASP A 312 -19.58 -24.11 -7.79
CA ASP A 312 -18.45 -24.50 -6.94
C ASP A 312 -17.16 -24.46 -7.77
N LEU A 313 -16.41 -23.37 -7.62
CA LEU A 313 -15.22 -23.11 -8.40
C LEU A 313 -14.03 -22.86 -7.48
N THR A 314 -12.92 -23.57 -7.73
CA THR A 314 -11.66 -23.35 -7.02
C THR A 314 -10.53 -23.01 -7.97
N ALA A 315 -9.80 -21.95 -7.64
CA ALA A 315 -8.60 -21.53 -8.34
C ALA A 315 -7.54 -22.63 -8.39
N MET A 316 -6.60 -22.48 -9.31
CA MET A 316 -5.40 -23.31 -9.34
C MET A 316 -4.60 -23.13 -8.04
N THR A 317 -4.05 -24.21 -7.51
CA THR A 317 -3.21 -24.17 -6.29
C THR A 317 -1.72 -24.03 -6.59
N THR A 318 -1.33 -24.26 -7.85
CA THR A 318 0.07 -24.21 -8.33
C THR A 318 0.12 -23.64 -9.75
N GLY A 319 1.32 -23.25 -10.19
CA GLY A 319 1.53 -22.67 -11.51
C GLY A 319 1.47 -21.14 -11.51
N VAL A 320 1.58 -20.53 -12.69
CA VAL A 320 1.67 -19.06 -12.84
C VAL A 320 0.41 -18.34 -12.34
N TYR A 321 -0.75 -19.00 -12.44
CA TYR A 321 -2.05 -18.46 -12.03
C TYR A 321 -2.56 -19.06 -10.71
N ALA A 322 -1.65 -19.55 -9.85
CA ALA A 322 -2.04 -20.04 -8.53
C ALA A 322 -2.82 -18.95 -7.78
N GLY A 323 -3.90 -19.34 -7.09
CA GLY A 323 -4.76 -18.44 -6.33
C GLY A 323 -5.73 -17.60 -7.16
N VAL A 324 -5.50 -17.40 -8.47
CA VAL A 324 -6.36 -16.56 -9.32
C VAL A 324 -7.48 -17.40 -9.94
N LEU A 325 -8.72 -17.09 -9.57
CA LEU A 325 -9.90 -17.77 -10.12
C LEU A 325 -10.39 -17.07 -11.39
N MET A 326 -10.44 -15.73 -11.38
CA MET A 326 -10.83 -14.94 -12.54
C MET A 326 -9.87 -13.79 -12.76
N TYR A 327 -9.56 -13.53 -14.01
CA TYR A 327 -8.68 -12.45 -14.46
C TYR A 327 -9.37 -11.73 -15.62
N GLY A 328 -9.79 -10.48 -15.41
CA GLY A 328 -10.22 -9.57 -16.46
C GLY A 328 -9.06 -8.83 -17.11
N ASP A 329 -9.12 -8.71 -18.43
CA ASP A 329 -8.18 -7.97 -19.28
C ASP A 329 -7.95 -6.53 -18.78
N ARG A 330 -6.68 -6.16 -18.63
CA ARG A 330 -6.26 -4.86 -18.09
C ARG A 330 -6.65 -3.68 -18.97
N ASP A 331 -6.73 -3.90 -20.28
CA ASP A 331 -7.01 -2.85 -21.26
C ASP A 331 -8.52 -2.67 -21.50
N GLN A 332 -9.36 -3.52 -20.91
CA GLN A 332 -10.81 -3.47 -21.05
C GLN A 332 -11.45 -2.57 -19.97
N ALA A 333 -11.49 -1.27 -20.25
CA ALA A 333 -12.05 -0.29 -19.32
C ALA A 333 -13.59 -0.36 -19.20
N ASN A 334 -14.09 -0.13 -17.98
CA ASN A 334 -15.50 0.22 -17.68
C ASN A 334 -16.55 -0.85 -18.04
N ALA A 335 -16.18 -2.13 -17.95
CA ALA A 335 -17.15 -3.22 -17.97
C ALA A 335 -17.59 -3.59 -16.55
N GLU A 336 -18.83 -4.07 -16.40
CA GLU A 336 -19.36 -4.57 -15.14
C GLU A 336 -19.37 -6.11 -15.17
N ASN A 337 -18.86 -6.73 -14.10
CA ASN A 337 -18.88 -8.18 -13.90
C ASN A 337 -19.82 -8.51 -12.76
N VAL A 338 -20.95 -9.14 -13.08
CA VAL A 338 -22.01 -9.43 -12.12
C VAL A 338 -21.90 -10.86 -11.64
N PHE A 339 -21.53 -11.00 -10.38
CA PHE A 339 -21.48 -12.26 -9.67
C PHE A 339 -22.75 -12.42 -8.84
N ASN A 340 -23.42 -13.54 -9.10
CA ASN A 340 -24.60 -13.94 -8.35
C ASN A 340 -24.48 -15.43 -8.03
N GLY A 341 -25.20 -15.84 -7.00
CA GLY A 341 -25.15 -17.19 -6.48
C GLY A 341 -26.03 -17.35 -5.26
N THR A 342 -26.20 -18.60 -4.87
CA THR A 342 -26.94 -18.97 -3.66
C THR A 342 -25.97 -19.26 -2.51
N ALA A 343 -26.49 -19.47 -1.29
CA ALA A 343 -25.71 -19.96 -0.15
C ALA A 343 -25.02 -21.32 -0.39
N ALA A 344 -25.39 -22.05 -1.44
CA ALA A 344 -24.74 -23.27 -1.87
C ALA A 344 -23.58 -23.03 -2.86
N SER A 345 -23.37 -21.79 -3.30
CA SER A 345 -22.28 -21.43 -4.20
C SER A 345 -21.01 -21.12 -3.41
N ASN A 346 -19.88 -21.54 -3.97
CA ASN A 346 -18.56 -21.43 -3.39
C ASN A 346 -17.56 -20.95 -4.46
N PHE A 347 -16.85 -19.86 -4.15
CA PHE A 347 -15.80 -19.30 -5.00
C PHE A 347 -14.52 -19.19 -4.21
N THR A 348 -13.58 -20.11 -4.43
CA THR A 348 -12.29 -20.09 -3.74
C THR A 348 -11.22 -19.57 -4.69
N GLY A 349 -10.64 -18.42 -4.37
CA GLY A 349 -9.60 -17.75 -5.17
C GLY A 349 -9.79 -16.24 -5.27
N ALA A 350 -9.00 -15.62 -6.14
CA ALA A 350 -9.02 -14.19 -6.40
C ALA A 350 -9.86 -13.88 -7.65
N LEU A 351 -10.73 -12.88 -7.53
CA LEU A 351 -11.39 -12.19 -8.63
C LEU A 351 -10.56 -10.93 -8.92
N TYR A 352 -9.76 -10.96 -9.98
CA TYR A 352 -8.88 -9.88 -10.39
C TYR A 352 -9.42 -9.18 -11.63
N PHE A 353 -9.88 -7.94 -11.47
CA PHE A 353 -10.55 -7.13 -12.50
C PHE A 353 -10.02 -5.68 -12.47
N PRO A 354 -8.75 -5.44 -12.82
CA PRO A 354 -8.05 -4.17 -12.53
C PRO A 354 -8.65 -2.92 -13.20
N SER A 355 -9.42 -3.11 -14.28
CA SER A 355 -10.00 -2.05 -15.11
C SER A 355 -11.55 -2.04 -15.09
N GLN A 356 -12.16 -2.99 -14.37
CA GLN A 356 -13.57 -3.31 -14.44
C GLN A 356 -14.22 -3.33 -13.05
N GLU A 357 -15.53 -3.12 -13.03
CA GLU A 357 -16.32 -3.21 -11.80
C GLU A 357 -16.68 -4.66 -11.49
N VAL A 358 -16.71 -5.00 -10.20
CA VAL A 358 -17.23 -6.26 -9.69
C VAL A 358 -18.45 -5.99 -8.83
N THR A 359 -19.60 -6.50 -9.27
CA THR A 359 -20.86 -6.44 -8.53
C THR A 359 -21.15 -7.80 -7.92
N HIS A 360 -21.24 -7.88 -6.60
CA HIS A 360 -21.56 -9.09 -5.85
C HIS A 360 -22.98 -8.97 -5.28
N ASN A 361 -23.92 -9.68 -5.91
CA ASN A 361 -25.35 -9.65 -5.59
C ASN A 361 -25.84 -10.87 -4.82
N GLY A 362 -25.06 -11.96 -4.81
CA GLY A 362 -25.49 -13.26 -4.30
C GLY A 362 -25.08 -13.48 -2.85
N ASN A 363 -25.70 -14.46 -2.18
CA ASN A 363 -25.31 -14.84 -0.83
C ASN A 363 -24.27 -15.95 -0.89
N PHE A 364 -23.04 -15.63 -1.28
CA PHE A 364 -21.99 -16.64 -1.42
C PHE A 364 -20.65 -16.14 -0.90
N SER A 365 -19.84 -17.09 -0.44
CA SER A 365 -18.48 -16.89 0.04
C SER A 365 -17.57 -17.96 -0.54
N GLY A 366 -16.26 -17.76 -0.43
CA GLY A 366 -15.31 -18.86 -0.61
C GLY A 366 -15.37 -19.82 0.57
N ALA A 367 -14.88 -21.05 0.38
CA ALA A 367 -14.73 -22.00 1.46
C ALA A 367 -13.86 -21.37 2.56
N ASN A 368 -14.36 -21.35 3.80
CA ASN A 368 -13.73 -20.64 4.93
C ASN A 368 -13.49 -19.13 4.71
N GLY A 369 -14.21 -18.49 3.78
CA GLY A 369 -14.03 -17.08 3.44
C GLY A 369 -12.88 -16.81 2.45
N CYS A 370 -12.38 -17.84 1.75
CA CYS A 370 -11.25 -17.72 0.82
C CYS A 370 -11.60 -17.18 -0.56
N LEU A 371 -12.26 -16.04 -0.55
CA LEU A 371 -12.48 -15.19 -1.69
C LEU A 371 -11.65 -13.92 -1.51
N ARG A 372 -10.97 -13.49 -2.57
CA ARG A 372 -10.32 -12.17 -2.65
C ARG A 372 -10.90 -11.42 -3.83
N ILE A 373 -11.15 -10.13 -3.67
CA ILE A 373 -11.64 -9.28 -4.75
C ILE A 373 -10.66 -8.12 -4.91
N VAL A 374 -10.02 -8.06 -6.06
CA VAL A 374 -9.15 -6.96 -6.48
C VAL A 374 -9.71 -6.44 -7.78
N ALA A 375 -10.36 -5.28 -7.75
CA ALA A 375 -11.06 -4.75 -8.94
C ALA A 375 -10.88 -3.24 -9.05
N ARG A 376 -11.29 -2.64 -10.17
CA ARG A 376 -11.31 -1.17 -10.29
C ARG A 376 -12.26 -0.57 -9.25
N SER A 377 -13.52 -0.98 -9.27
CA SER A 377 -14.56 -0.64 -8.28
C SER A 377 -15.32 -1.90 -7.86
N ILE A 378 -15.92 -1.87 -6.66
CA ILE A 378 -16.56 -3.03 -6.03
C ILE A 378 -17.90 -2.61 -5.43
N ASP A 379 -18.98 -3.26 -5.88
CA ASP A 379 -20.33 -3.07 -5.38
C ASP A 379 -20.83 -4.35 -4.70
N LEU A 380 -21.02 -4.29 -3.38
CA LEU A 380 -21.45 -5.40 -2.53
C LEU A 380 -22.89 -5.18 -2.08
N ARG A 381 -23.78 -6.02 -2.61
CA ARG A 381 -25.23 -5.98 -2.34
C ARG A 381 -25.77 -7.26 -1.70
N GLY A 382 -25.03 -8.36 -1.79
CA GLY A 382 -25.36 -9.66 -1.20
C GLY A 382 -24.59 -9.95 0.09
N ASP A 383 -25.06 -10.97 0.83
CA ASP A 383 -24.37 -11.42 2.03
C ASP A 383 -23.04 -12.10 1.68
N ALA A 384 -21.98 -11.80 2.42
CA ALA A 384 -20.66 -12.32 2.14
C ALA A 384 -19.82 -12.53 3.40
N GLY A 385 -18.99 -13.58 3.36
CA GLY A 385 -17.99 -13.88 4.39
C GLY A 385 -16.60 -13.95 3.79
N PHE A 386 -15.66 -13.23 4.37
CA PHE A 386 -14.26 -13.17 3.94
C PHE A 386 -13.32 -13.54 5.09
N GLY A 387 -12.26 -14.28 4.80
CA GLY A 387 -11.35 -14.81 5.79
C GLY A 387 -9.91 -14.93 5.27
N THR A 388 -8.95 -14.84 6.18
CA THR A 388 -7.51 -14.91 5.88
C THR A 388 -6.93 -16.32 5.77
N ASP A 389 -7.52 -17.31 6.44
CA ASP A 389 -7.01 -18.68 6.42
C ASP A 389 -7.36 -19.39 5.11
N CYS A 390 -6.50 -19.19 4.12
CA CYS A 390 -6.58 -19.80 2.80
C CYS A 390 -5.45 -20.78 2.54
N THR A 391 -5.02 -21.46 3.60
CA THR A 391 -3.99 -22.50 3.53
C THR A 391 -4.32 -23.55 2.46
N GLY A 392 -3.38 -23.76 1.54
CA GLY A 392 -3.51 -24.74 0.46
C GLY A 392 -4.28 -24.27 -0.78
N THR A 393 -4.73 -23.01 -0.85
CA THR A 393 -5.45 -22.48 -2.03
C THR A 393 -4.54 -21.81 -3.08
N GLY A 394 -3.28 -21.55 -2.74
CA GLY A 394 -2.36 -20.80 -3.59
C GLY A 394 -2.65 -19.30 -3.67
N LEU A 395 -3.58 -18.79 -2.84
CA LEU A 395 -3.88 -17.37 -2.72
C LEU A 395 -2.73 -16.60 -2.05
N ASP A 396 -2.23 -15.59 -2.76
CA ASP A 396 -1.33 -14.59 -2.20
C ASP A 396 -2.07 -13.67 -1.23
N THR A 397 -1.33 -13.11 -0.28
CA THR A 397 -1.83 -12.08 0.63
C THR A 397 -1.86 -10.74 -0.10
N ILE A 398 -2.90 -9.95 0.18
CA ILE A 398 -3.00 -8.59 -0.36
C ILE A 398 -2.51 -7.65 0.74
N GLU A 399 -1.29 -7.16 0.61
CA GLU A 399 -0.70 -6.27 1.62
C GLU A 399 -1.27 -4.85 1.48
N VAL A 400 -1.75 -4.31 2.60
CA VAL A 400 -2.22 -2.93 2.73
C VAL A 400 -1.11 -2.12 3.41
N PRO A 401 -0.65 -1.02 2.81
CA PRO A 401 0.48 -0.26 3.32
C PRO A 401 0.16 0.36 4.68
N GLY A 402 1.07 0.18 5.63
CA GLY A 402 1.01 0.81 6.94
C GLY A 402 1.27 2.33 6.95
N SER A 403 1.23 2.96 8.12
CA SER A 403 1.63 4.37 8.25
C SER A 403 3.14 4.48 8.50
N VAL A 404 3.80 5.45 7.87
CA VAL A 404 5.23 5.74 8.09
C VAL A 404 5.36 6.82 9.15
N ARG A 405 6.29 6.64 10.10
CA ARG A 405 6.63 7.65 11.10
C ARG A 405 8.11 7.64 11.43
N LEU A 406 8.60 8.78 11.91
CA LEU A 406 9.91 8.85 12.55
C LEU A 406 9.84 8.16 13.91
N VAL A 407 10.82 7.31 14.19
CA VAL A 407 10.88 6.49 15.41
C VAL A 407 12.13 6.76 16.23
N GLU A 408 13.22 7.25 15.64
CA GLU A 408 14.47 7.61 16.33
C GLU A 408 15.21 8.80 15.70
#